data_AF-A0A2H3JFQ1-F1
#
_entry.id   AF-A0A2H3JFQ1-F1
#
_cell.length_a   1.000
_cell.length_b   1.000
_cell.length_c   1.000
_cell.angle_alpha   90.00
_cell.angle_beta   90.00
_cell.angle_gamma   90.00
#
_symmetry.space_group_name_H-M   'P 1'
#
loop_
_entity.id
_entity.type
_entity.pdbx_description
1 polymer ?
#
loop_
_entity_poly.entity_id
_entity_poly.type
_entity_poly.pdbx_seq_one_letter_code
_entity_poly.pdbx_strand_id
1 'polypeptide(L)' 'MDGHERPDVVKYRQEVFLPTMATFEKRMTHYNGPQLTPVKPELAPGMREVIALFHDECCFHVNDYKRSA' A
#
# COMPACT_ATOMS: atom_id res chain seq x y z
N MET A 1 9.42 -15.62 -12.45
CA MET A 1 10.40 -14.54 -12.18
C MET A 1 9.62 -13.45 -11.49
N ASP A 2 10.01 -13.08 -10.28
CA ASP A 2 9.34 -12.04 -9.51
C ASP A 2 9.46 -10.70 -10.28
N GLY A 3 8.33 -10.06 -10.58
CA GLY A 3 8.28 -8.86 -11.41
C GLY A 3 8.75 -7.60 -10.69
N HIS A 4 8.90 -7.65 -9.37
CA HIS A 4 9.23 -6.51 -8.53
C HIS A 4 10.59 -5.86 -8.83
N GLU A 5 11.53 -6.62 -9.40
CA GLU A 5 12.88 -6.12 -9.71
C GLU A 5 13.02 -5.49 -11.10
N ARG A 6 11.95 -5.50 -11.92
CA ARG A 6 12.03 -4.94 -13.27
C ARG A 6 12.31 -3.44 -13.21
N PRO A 7 13.18 -2.89 -14.08
CA PRO A 7 13.59 -1.49 -14.00
C PRO A 7 12.44 -0.48 -14.05
N ASP A 8 11.40 -0.76 -14.84
CA ASP A 8 10.19 0.07 -14.95
C ASP A 8 9.36 0.05 -13.65
N VAL A 9 9.20 -1.13 -13.05
CA VAL A 9 8.50 -1.31 -11.76
C VAL A 9 9.25 -0.59 -10.64
N VAL A 10 10.57 -0.77 -10.57
CA VAL A 10 11.42 -0.08 -9.58
C VAL A 10 11.35 1.43 -9.78
N LYS A 11 11.44 1.92 -11.02
CA LYS A 11 11.34 3.34 -11.32
C LYS A 11 10.01 3.92 -10.88
N TYR A 12 8.88 3.29 -11.23
CA TYR A 12 7.56 3.74 -10.81
C TYR A 12 7.41 3.73 -9.28
N ARG A 13 7.89 2.67 -8.63
CA ARG A 13 7.87 2.56 -7.16
C ARG A 13 8.59 3.75 -6.51
N GLN A 14 9.80 4.06 -6.96
CA GLN A 14 10.64 5.09 -6.35
C GLN A 14 10.20 6.51 -6.70
N GLU A 15 9.85 6.77 -7.95
CA GLU A 15 9.60 8.12 -8.44
C GLU A 15 8.15 8.57 -8.25
N VAL A 16 7.19 7.64 -8.21
CA VAL A 16 5.75 7.98 -8.18
C VAL A 16 5.06 7.43 -6.94
N PHE A 17 5.13 6.12 -6.73
CA PHE A 17 4.34 5.46 -5.69
C PHE A 17 4.74 5.89 -4.27
N LEU A 18 6.03 5.79 -3.92
CA LEU A 18 6.51 6.11 -2.58
C LEU A 18 6.31 7.60 -2.22
N PRO A 19 6.65 8.58 -3.08
CA PRO A 19 6.37 9.98 -2.80
C PRO A 19 4.88 10.25 -2.59
N THR A 20 4.03 9.67 -3.43
CA THR A 20 2.56 9.82 -3.33
C THR A 20 2.06 9.23 -2.01
N MET A 21 2.48 8.02 -1.66
CA MET A 21 2.10 7.38 -0.40
C MET A 21 2.57 8.18 0.82
N ALA A 22 3.78 8.74 0.81
CA ALA A 22 4.27 9.59 1.89
C ALA A 22 3.39 10.85 2.09
N THR A 23 2.79 11.39 1.03
CA THR A 23 1.84 12.52 1.18
C THR A 23 0.52 12.09 1.83
N PHE A 24 0.04 10.87 1.54
CA PHE A 24 -1.15 10.34 2.18
C PHE A 24 -0.89 9.91 3.62
N GLU A 25 0.25 9.28 3.89
CA GLU A 25 0.67 8.80 5.22
C GLU A 25 0.74 9.92 6.26
N LYS A 26 1.10 11.15 5.87
CA LYS A 26 1.03 12.35 6.73
C LYS A 26 -0.37 12.65 7.26
N ARG A 27 -1.41 12.13 6.59
CA ARG A 27 -2.83 12.29 6.93
C ARG A 27 -3.46 11.00 7.44
N MET A 28 -2.66 9.95 7.70
CA MET A 28 -3.12 8.69 8.29
C MET A 28 -2.80 8.66 9.78
N THR A 29 -3.59 7.91 10.55
CA THR A 29 -3.23 7.58 11.93
C THR A 29 -2.06 6.61 11.96
N HIS A 30 -1.04 6.95 12.74
CA HIS A 30 0.10 6.08 13.03
C HIS A 30 -0.14 5.29 14.30
N TYR A 31 0.48 4.13 14.44
CA TYR A 31 0.33 3.28 15.63
C TYR A 31 1.70 3.01 16.22
N ASN A 32 1.92 3.48 17.45
CA ASN A 32 3.22 3.44 18.10
C ASN A 32 3.31 2.37 19.18
N GLY A 33 4.48 1.72 19.22
CA GLY A 33 4.84 0.76 20.26
C GLY A 33 4.08 -0.57 20.18
N PRO A 34 4.40 -1.52 21.08
CA PRO A 34 3.79 -2.86 21.09
C PRO A 34 2.28 -2.85 21.33
N GLN A 35 1.77 -1.80 21.99
CA GLN A 35 0.36 -1.64 22.33
C GLN A 35 -0.45 -1.01 21.19
N LEU A 36 0.18 -0.64 20.07
CA LEU A 36 -0.45 0.00 18.92
C LEU A 36 -1.27 1.23 19.34
N THR A 37 -0.65 2.16 20.08
CA THR A 37 -1.33 3.38 20.51
C THR A 37 -1.55 4.30 19.30
N PRO A 38 -2.80 4.71 19.00
CA PRO A 38 -3.08 5.55 17.84
C PRO A 38 -2.57 6.98 18.07
N VAL A 39 -1.80 7.47 17.10
CA VAL A 39 -1.31 8.85 16.99
C VAL A 39 -1.98 9.48 15.79
N LYS A 40 -2.93 10.39 16.06
CA LYS A 40 -3.68 11.08 15.02
C LYS A 40 -2.78 12.05 14.25
N PRO A 41 -2.99 12.19 12.93
CA PRO A 41 -2.26 13.15 12.13
C PRO A 41 -2.67 14.58 12.44
N GLU A 42 -1.74 15.52 12.26
CA GLU A 42 -2.07 16.94 12.25
C GLU A 42 -2.72 17.32 10.92
N LEU A 43 -3.99 17.71 10.96
CA LEU A 43 -4.76 18.07 9.77
C LEU A 43 -4.97 19.57 9.69
N ALA A 44 -4.70 20.14 8.52
CA ALA A 44 -5.06 21.52 8.23
C ALA A 44 -6.61 21.69 8.22
N PRO A 45 -7.12 22.90 8.51
CA PRO A 45 -8.56 23.17 8.46
C PRO A 45 -9.19 22.72 7.13
N GLY A 46 -10.26 21.93 7.20
CA GLY A 46 -10.97 21.40 6.03
C GLY A 46 -10.41 20.09 5.45
N MET A 47 -9.26 19.60 5.93
CA MET A 47 -8.76 18.28 5.56
C MET A 47 -9.38 17.17 6.40
N ARG A 48 -9.48 15.98 5.79
CA ARG A 48 -9.95 14.76 6.44
C ARG A 48 -8.81 13.76 6.61
N GLU A 49 -8.91 12.93 7.63
CA GLU A 49 -8.05 11.77 7.80
C GLU A 49 -8.19 10.83 6.59
N VAL A 50 -7.07 10.25 6.18
CA VAL A 50 -7.02 9.23 5.14
C VAL A 50 -6.93 7.87 5.82
N ILE A 51 -7.74 6.92 5.36
CA ILE A 51 -7.66 5.51 5.77
C ILE A 51 -7.22 4.71 4.56
N ALA A 52 -6.03 4.12 4.62
CA ALA A 52 -5.59 3.19 3.59
C ALA A 52 -6.23 1.81 3.80
N LEU A 53 -6.90 1.32 2.77
CA LEU A 53 -7.41 -0.04 2.71
C LEU A 53 -6.40 -0.87 1.93
N PHE A 54 -5.46 -1.50 2.65
CA PHE A 54 -4.48 -2.40 2.04
C PHE A 54 -5.12 -3.78 1.82
N HIS A 55 -4.94 -4.31 0.62
CA HIS A 55 -5.27 -5.70 0.30
C HIS A 55 -3.98 -6.52 0.35
N ASP A 56 -3.96 -7.54 1.22
CA ASP A 56 -2.81 -8.39 1.52
C ASP A 56 -2.58 -9.50 0.47
N GLU A 57 -2.66 -9.16 -0.82
CA GLU A 57 -2.61 -10.09 -1.96
C GLU A 57 -3.91 -10.88 -2.25
N CYS A 58 -4.13 -11.15 -3.53
CA CYS A 58 -5.19 -12.03 -4.00
C CYS A 58 -4.58 -13.03 -4.99
N CYS A 59 -4.68 -14.32 -4.69
CA CYS A 59 -4.25 -15.39 -5.60
C CYS A 59 -5.39 -15.76 -6.55
N PHE A 60 -5.22 -15.45 -7.84
CA PHE A 60 -6.17 -15.83 -8.89
C PHE A 60 -5.66 -17.05 -9.66
N HIS A 61 -6.26 -18.22 -9.44
CA HIS A 61 -5.92 -19.49 -10.10
C HIS A 61 -6.64 -19.62 -11.46
N VAL A 62 -6.39 -18.70 -12.38
CA VAL A 62 -6.96 -18.80 -13.74
C VAL A 62 -6.23 -19.92 -14.51
N ASN A 63 -6.94 -21.02 -14.78
CA ASN A 63 -6.49 -22.20 -15.54
C ASN A 63 -5.57 -23.21 -14.84
N ASP A 64 -5.40 -23.18 -13.52
CA ASP A 64 -4.60 -24.20 -12.81
C ASP A 64 -5.26 -25.59 -12.78
N TYR A 65 -6.57 -25.67 -13.05
CA TYR A 65 -7.29 -26.93 -13.28
C TYR A 65 -7.48 -27.23 -14.77
N LYS A 66 -6.41 -27.61 -15.48
CA LYS A 66 -6.56 -28.40 -16.72
C LYS A 66 -6.71 -29.87 -16.36
N ARG A 67 -7.92 -30.41 -16.39
CA ARG A 67 -8.11 -31.86 -16.53
C ARG A 67 -7.83 -32.21 -17.99
N SER A 68 -6.71 -32.90 -18.24
CA SER A 68 -6.53 -33.62 -19.50
C SER A 68 -7.70 -34.60 -19.65
N ALA A 69 -8.42 -34.52 -20.77
CA ALA A 69 -9.42 -35.49 -21.17
C ALA A 69 -8.75 -36.78 -21.64
#